data_AF-A0A0F9A2A8-F1
#
_entry.id   AF-A0A0F9A2A8-F1
#
_cell.length_a   1.000
_cell.length_b   1.000
_cell.length_c   1.000
_cell.angle_alpha   90.00
_cell.angle_beta   90.00
_cell.angle_gamma   90.00
#
_symmetry.space_group_name_H-M   'P 1'
#
loop_
_entity.id
_entity.type
_entity.pdbx_description
1 polymer ?
#
loop_
_entity_poly.entity_id
_entity_poly.type
_entity_poly.pdbx_seq_one_letter_code
_entity_poly.pdbx_strand_id
1 'polypeptide(L)'
;MGYSTVEECDLILAQALTSSTPTAPTTSLVKLIDIGNSRDTNRVPDTTVEYYINLADSQIDGILSQQYFTPFDKCAHGEWILDEDLNAVAEAGTEAAGTDALTDTSGTPDTTTSNVIEVSTAVNLIPGDEIVLHDDLTGDEEILIVATIVDQNTFTTTTDVEGIFLVDSGIRIIRLRFPPPLNQISARYATSFIYDKYFAAQAQPSISDYGKEMRIIAMGQLNDILSGKILVKCARRRGGMFDNPWLDSAYGAAAPWNGFDTTSRDMSKPQ
;
A
#
# COMPACT_ATOMS: atom_id res chain seq x y z
N MET A 1 -3.19 5.06 10.80
CA MET A 1 -3.47 4.60 9.43
C MET A 1 -4.06 3.22 9.53
N GLY A 2 -5.06 2.92 8.72
CA GLY A 2 -5.67 1.59 8.73
C GLY A 2 -4.86 0.56 7.97
N TYR A 3 -5.09 -0.73 8.22
CA TYR A 3 -4.47 -1.83 7.47
C TYR A 3 -5.01 -2.00 6.06
N SER A 4 -6.17 -1.42 5.77
CA SER A 4 -6.79 -1.38 4.45
C SER A 4 -7.07 0.05 4.02
N THR A 5 -7.21 0.24 2.71
CA THR A 5 -7.61 1.53 2.12
C THR A 5 -9.13 1.59 1.90
N VAL A 6 -9.66 2.80 1.71
CA VAL A 6 -11.07 3.02 1.37
C VAL A 6 -11.41 2.30 0.05
N GLU A 7 -10.49 2.32 -0.92
CA GLU A 7 -10.66 1.65 -2.21
C GLU A 7 -10.77 0.12 -2.08
N GLU A 8 -9.97 -0.51 -1.21
CA GLU A 8 -10.09 -1.96 -0.95
C GLU A 8 -11.45 -2.32 -0.34
N CYS A 9 -11.96 -1.47 0.57
CA CYS A 9 -13.31 -1.63 1.10
C CYS A 9 -14.37 -1.47 0.01
N ASP A 10 -14.17 -0.54 -0.91
CA ASP A 10 -15.06 -0.29 -2.04
C ASP A 10 -15.11 -1.45 -3.01
N LEU A 11 -13.97 -2.07 -3.34
CA LEU A 11 -13.94 -3.25 -4.21
C LEU A 11 -14.75 -4.42 -3.61
N ILE A 12 -14.68 -4.62 -2.29
CA ILE A 12 -15.45 -5.67 -1.60
C ILE A 12 -16.94 -5.31 -1.55
N LEU A 13 -17.28 -4.05 -1.25
CA LEU A 13 -18.67 -3.59 -1.24
C LEU A 13 -19.28 -3.60 -2.63
N ALA A 14 -18.54 -3.21 -3.67
CA ALA A 14 -19.01 -3.22 -5.05
C ALA A 14 -19.40 -4.65 -5.47
N GLN A 15 -18.59 -5.65 -5.12
CA GLN A 15 -18.93 -7.06 -5.35
C GLN A 15 -20.23 -7.49 -4.67
N ALA A 16 -20.59 -6.88 -3.53
CA ALA A 16 -21.82 -7.16 -2.79
C ALA A 16 -23.03 -6.37 -3.29
N LEU A 17 -22.78 -5.15 -3.75
CA LEU A 17 -23.78 -4.14 -4.10
C LEU A 17 -24.05 -4.09 -5.61
N THR A 18 -23.44 -4.95 -6.42
CA THR A 18 -23.90 -5.30 -7.77
C THR A 18 -25.28 -5.94 -7.70
N SER A 19 -26.28 -5.15 -7.33
CA SER A 19 -27.70 -5.43 -7.46
C SER A 19 -28.18 -4.78 -8.74
N SER A 20 -28.81 -5.60 -9.59
CA SER A 20 -29.15 -5.34 -10.98
C SER A 20 -30.36 -4.42 -11.19
N THR A 21 -30.60 -3.46 -10.30
CA THR A 21 -31.77 -2.57 -10.43
C THR A 21 -31.33 -1.18 -10.92
N PRO A 22 -31.33 -0.92 -12.25
CA PRO A 22 -31.18 0.43 -12.76
C PRO A 22 -32.30 1.30 -12.18
N THR A 23 -31.92 2.40 -11.55
CA THR A 23 -32.86 3.35 -10.97
C THR A 23 -33.52 4.11 -12.13
N ALA A 24 -34.71 3.61 -12.50
CA ALA A 24 -35.63 4.13 -13.51
C ALA A 24 -35.16 4.05 -14.99
N PRO A 25 -36.07 3.66 -15.92
CA PRO A 25 -35.78 3.62 -17.35
C PRO A 25 -35.80 5.04 -17.92
N THR A 26 -34.68 5.76 -17.82
CA THR A 26 -34.42 6.81 -18.80
C THR A 26 -34.14 6.13 -20.13
N THR A 27 -34.77 6.62 -21.19
CA THR A 27 -34.86 6.07 -22.57
C THR A 27 -33.53 5.82 -23.29
N SER A 28 -32.39 5.94 -22.62
CA SER A 28 -31.07 5.58 -23.11
C SER A 28 -30.69 4.16 -22.68
N LEU A 29 -30.30 3.32 -23.64
CA LEU A 29 -29.67 2.03 -23.38
C LEU A 29 -28.42 2.22 -22.52
N VAL A 30 -28.49 1.84 -21.24
CA VAL A 30 -27.32 1.75 -20.37
C VAL A 30 -26.53 0.51 -20.77
N LYS A 31 -25.23 0.65 -21.04
CA LYS A 31 -24.37 -0.50 -21.31
C LYS A 31 -24.31 -1.37 -20.06
N LEU A 32 -24.58 -2.67 -20.18
CA LEU A 32 -24.52 -3.61 -19.05
C LEU A 32 -23.16 -3.62 -18.34
N ILE A 33 -22.10 -3.17 -19.02
CA ILE A 33 -20.74 -3.08 -18.47
C ILE A 33 -20.64 -2.02 -17.36
N ASP A 34 -21.50 -1.01 -17.33
CA ASP A 34 -21.40 0.11 -16.38
C ASP A 34 -22.22 -0.11 -15.09
N ILE A 35 -22.96 -1.22 -14.97
CA ILE A 35 -23.76 -1.54 -13.78
C ILE A 35 -22.83 -2.11 -12.69
N GLY A 36 -22.61 -1.34 -11.63
CA GLY A 36 -21.81 -1.75 -10.47
C GLY A 36 -20.38 -1.19 -10.43
N ASN A 37 -19.97 -0.38 -11.41
CA ASN A 37 -18.63 0.22 -11.46
C ASN A 37 -18.51 1.58 -10.76
N SER A 38 -19.61 2.16 -10.24
CA SER A 38 -19.55 3.42 -9.50
C SER A 38 -20.36 3.36 -8.22
N ARG A 39 -19.74 3.75 -7.11
CA ARG A 39 -20.40 3.92 -5.81
C ARG A 39 -21.13 5.26 -5.81
N ASP A 40 -22.34 5.29 -5.27
CA ASP A 40 -22.96 6.55 -4.86
C ASP A 40 -22.27 7.02 -3.57
N THR A 41 -21.29 7.90 -3.72
CA THR A 41 -20.49 8.49 -2.62
C THR A 41 -21.36 9.26 -1.62
N ASN A 42 -22.61 9.60 -1.97
CA ASN A 42 -23.51 10.30 -1.06
C ASN A 42 -24.08 9.41 0.06
N ARG A 43 -24.04 8.07 -0.07
CA ARG A 43 -24.71 7.18 0.89
C ARG A 43 -23.89 6.87 2.14
N VAL A 44 -22.56 6.82 2.01
CA VAL A 44 -21.62 6.60 3.12
C VAL A 44 -20.43 7.53 2.90
N PRO A 45 -20.12 8.45 3.81
CA PRO A 45 -18.96 9.34 3.66
C PRO A 45 -17.65 8.61 3.98
N ASP A 46 -16.55 8.99 3.35
CA ASP A 46 -15.24 8.32 3.50
C ASP A 46 -14.72 8.34 4.94
N THR A 47 -14.99 9.42 5.67
CA THR A 47 -14.68 9.53 7.12
C THR A 47 -15.33 8.44 7.96
N THR A 48 -16.52 7.96 7.55
CA THR A 48 -17.18 6.83 8.21
C THR A 48 -16.50 5.51 7.84
N VAL A 49 -16.05 5.35 6.59
CA VAL A 49 -15.32 4.16 6.15
C VAL A 49 -14.02 4.05 6.94
N GLU A 50 -13.24 5.13 7.03
CA GLU A 50 -12.01 5.20 7.81
C GLU A 50 -12.24 4.87 9.29
N TYR A 51 -13.33 5.35 9.89
CA TYR A 51 -13.70 4.98 11.26
C TYR A 51 -13.89 3.46 11.42
N TYR A 52 -14.56 2.81 10.47
CA TYR A 52 -14.77 1.35 10.51
C TYR A 52 -13.52 0.54 10.20
N ILE A 53 -12.62 1.07 9.37
CA ILE A 53 -11.29 0.50 9.16
C ILE A 53 -10.51 0.51 10.47
N ASN A 54 -10.44 1.66 11.16
CA ASN A 54 -9.74 1.75 12.46
C ASN A 54 -10.36 0.81 13.52
N LEU A 55 -11.68 0.65 13.52
CA LEU A 55 -12.36 -0.30 14.39
C LEU A 55 -11.99 -1.76 14.06
N ALA A 56 -11.96 -2.12 12.77
CA ALA A 56 -11.55 -3.43 12.31
C ALA A 56 -10.10 -3.75 12.72
N ASP A 57 -9.20 -2.78 12.55
CA ASP A 57 -7.79 -2.96 12.87
C ASP A 57 -7.56 -3.18 14.36
N SER A 58 -8.29 -2.46 15.22
CA SER A 58 -8.24 -2.69 16.67
C SER A 58 -8.65 -4.11 17.07
N GLN A 59 -9.58 -4.73 16.33
CA GLN A 59 -9.98 -6.12 16.56
C GLN A 59 -8.93 -7.10 16.07
N ILE A 60 -8.36 -6.86 14.89
CA ILE A 60 -7.26 -7.66 14.34
C ILE A 60 -6.06 -7.65 15.29
N ASP A 61 -5.69 -6.47 15.79
CA ASP A 61 -4.59 -6.30 16.74
C ASP A 61 -4.86 -7.03 18.05
N GLY A 62 -6.08 -6.94 18.58
CA GLY A 62 -6.48 -7.67 19.77
C GLY A 62 -6.28 -9.18 19.61
N ILE A 63 -6.66 -9.74 18.48
CA ILE A 63 -6.55 -11.17 18.18
C ILE A 63 -5.10 -11.59 17.94
N LEU A 64 -4.35 -10.85 17.11
CA LEU A 64 -3.00 -11.21 16.70
C LEU A 64 -1.92 -10.85 17.73
N SER A 65 -2.20 -9.99 18.71
CA SER A 65 -1.27 -9.61 19.80
C SER A 65 -0.77 -10.79 20.65
N GLN A 66 -1.47 -11.92 20.60
CA GLN A 66 -1.07 -13.15 21.28
C GLN A 66 0.18 -13.79 20.64
N GLN A 67 0.35 -13.64 19.32
CA GLN A 67 1.43 -14.28 18.56
C GLN A 67 2.40 -13.30 17.93
N TYR A 68 1.98 -12.08 17.61
CA TYR A 68 2.78 -11.06 16.94
C TYR A 68 2.86 -9.79 17.79
N PHE A 69 3.87 -8.97 17.52
CA PHE A 69 3.91 -7.60 18.01
C PHE A 69 2.97 -6.75 17.15
N THR A 70 2.01 -6.11 17.80
CA THR A 70 1.04 -5.19 17.18
C THR A 70 1.23 -3.78 17.77
N PRO A 71 0.92 -2.71 17.03
CA PRO A 71 0.39 -2.70 15.65
C PRO A 71 1.41 -3.20 14.61
N PHE A 72 0.92 -3.61 13.44
CA PHE A 72 1.77 -4.04 12.32
C PHE A 72 2.27 -2.83 11.54
N ASP A 73 3.52 -2.90 11.09
CA ASP A 73 4.13 -1.90 10.22
C ASP A 73 4.09 -2.34 8.75
N LYS A 74 4.13 -1.35 7.84
CA LYS A 74 4.27 -1.62 6.41
C LYS A 74 5.66 -2.20 6.13
N CYS A 75 5.72 -3.08 5.16
CA CYS A 75 6.90 -3.85 4.83
C CYS A 75 7.31 -3.59 3.39
N ALA A 76 8.62 -3.62 3.12
CA ALA A 76 9.15 -3.53 1.77
C ALA A 76 8.67 -4.72 0.93
N HIS A 77 7.98 -4.45 -0.17
CA HIS A 77 7.41 -5.44 -1.08
C HIS A 77 7.81 -5.15 -2.52
N GLY A 78 9.09 -5.41 -2.82
CA GLY A 78 9.70 -5.09 -4.10
C GLY A 78 10.58 -3.87 -4.00
N GLU A 79 11.63 -3.88 -4.81
CA GLU A 79 12.66 -2.87 -4.89
C GLU A 79 13.04 -2.74 -6.36
N TRP A 80 13.13 -1.50 -6.85
CA TRP A 80 13.48 -1.20 -8.23
C TRP A 80 14.45 -0.03 -8.28
N ILE A 81 15.19 0.08 -9.39
CA ILE A 81 16.18 1.14 -9.60
C ILE A 81 15.58 2.18 -10.54
N LEU A 82 15.83 3.46 -10.23
CA LEU A 82 15.46 4.62 -11.04
C LEU A 82 16.26 4.66 -12.35
N ASP A 83 15.59 4.95 -13.48
CA ASP A 83 16.25 5.01 -14.80
C ASP A 83 16.71 6.41 -15.20
N GLU A 84 15.95 7.44 -14.85
CA GLU A 84 16.21 8.83 -15.21
C GLU A 84 16.30 9.74 -13.98
N ASP A 85 17.14 10.78 -14.05
CA ASP A 85 17.31 11.72 -12.95
C ASP A 85 16.00 12.47 -12.66
N LEU A 86 15.59 12.51 -11.40
CA LEU A 86 14.45 13.30 -10.97
C LEU A 86 14.92 14.70 -10.57
N ASN A 87 14.21 15.71 -11.08
CA ASN A 87 14.50 17.12 -10.82
C ASN A 87 15.94 17.54 -11.19
N ALA A 88 16.60 16.81 -12.10
CA ALA A 88 17.81 17.33 -12.73
C ALA A 88 17.46 18.66 -13.39
N VAL A 89 18.17 19.73 -12.99
CA VAL A 89 18.06 21.04 -13.62
C VAL A 89 18.27 20.78 -15.10
N ALA A 90 17.22 20.90 -15.90
CA ALA A 90 17.30 20.70 -17.34
C ALA A 90 18.48 21.54 -17.81
N GLU A 91 19.59 20.89 -18.16
CA GLU A 91 20.77 21.60 -18.60
C GLU A 91 20.28 22.41 -19.78
N ALA A 92 20.18 23.72 -19.59
CA ALA A 92 19.67 24.63 -20.58
C ALA A 92 20.52 24.40 -21.83
N GLY A 93 19.95 23.71 -22.82
CA GLY A 93 20.63 23.29 -24.02
C GLY A 93 21.39 24.49 -24.57
N THR A 94 22.71 24.45 -24.45
CA THR A 94 23.57 25.55 -24.88
C THR A 94 23.70 25.45 -26.40
N GLU A 95 22.61 25.70 -27.11
CA GLU A 95 22.60 25.97 -28.54
C GLU A 95 21.93 27.32 -28.79
N ALA A 96 22.67 28.39 -28.49
CA ALA A 96 22.41 29.70 -29.07
C ALA A 96 23.73 30.47 -29.23
N ALA A 97 24.53 30.06 -30.23
CA ALA A 97 25.41 30.99 -30.91
C ALA A 97 24.52 31.98 -31.71
N GLY A 98 24.07 33.05 -31.06
CA GLY A 98 23.23 34.07 -31.66
C GLY A 98 23.20 35.34 -30.81
N THR A 99 23.98 36.32 -31.25
CA THR A 99 24.30 37.61 -30.62
C THR A 99 23.11 38.51 -30.26
N ASP A 100 23.27 39.18 -29.11
CA ASP A 100 22.71 40.49 -28.72
C ASP A 100 21.19 40.67 -28.63
N ALA A 101 20.67 40.49 -27.43
CA ALA A 101 19.68 41.41 -26.87
C ALA A 101 19.79 41.43 -25.34
N LEU A 102 20.33 42.54 -24.83
CA LEU A 102 20.37 42.89 -23.42
C LEU A 102 18.93 43.18 -22.94
N THR A 103 18.27 42.19 -22.34
CA THR A 103 17.07 42.41 -21.54
C THR A 103 17.19 41.70 -20.21
N ASP A 104 16.97 42.50 -19.18
CA ASP A 104 16.87 42.24 -17.76
C ASP A 104 16.08 40.96 -17.43
N THR A 105 16.77 39.94 -16.91
CA THR A 105 16.15 38.68 -16.49
C THR A 105 16.72 38.24 -15.14
N SER A 106 16.21 38.83 -14.05
CA SER A 106 16.22 38.19 -12.74
C SER A 106 15.14 37.07 -12.71
N GLY A 107 15.30 36.08 -13.59
CA GLY A 107 14.49 34.87 -13.58
C GLY A 107 15.16 33.87 -12.66
N THR A 108 14.60 33.69 -11.46
CA THR A 108 14.92 32.54 -10.61
C THR A 108 14.77 31.29 -11.49
N PRO A 109 15.76 30.39 -11.55
CA PRO A 109 15.61 29.14 -12.29
C PRO A 109 14.38 28.43 -11.73
N ASP A 110 13.36 28.29 -12.57
CA ASP A 110 12.13 27.58 -12.24
C ASP A 110 12.49 26.10 -12.29
N THR A 111 12.74 25.51 -11.12
CA THR A 111 12.94 24.07 -10.98
C THR A 111 11.60 23.41 -11.26
N THR A 112 11.38 22.99 -12.50
CA THR A 112 10.18 22.23 -12.87
C THR A 112 10.21 20.90 -12.12
N THR A 113 9.45 20.80 -11.03
CA THR A 113 9.22 19.54 -10.33
C THR A 113 8.49 18.59 -11.27
N SER A 114 9.06 17.42 -11.53
CA SER A 114 8.43 16.39 -12.36
C SER A 114 7.75 15.35 -11.48
N ASN A 115 6.49 15.05 -11.79
CA ASN A 115 5.72 14.00 -11.10
C ASN A 115 5.83 12.65 -11.80
N VAL A 116 6.61 12.56 -12.87
CA VAL A 116 6.77 11.36 -13.68
C VAL A 116 8.05 10.66 -13.25
N ILE A 117 7.93 9.39 -12.86
CA ILE A 117 9.04 8.54 -12.42
C ILE A 117 9.18 7.36 -13.38
N GLU A 118 10.39 7.14 -13.89
CA GLU A 118 10.73 6.04 -14.80
C GLU A 118 11.63 5.00 -14.13
N VAL A 119 11.33 3.72 -14.35
CA VAL A 119 11.94 2.59 -13.65
C VAL A 119 12.54 1.57 -14.61
N SER A 120 13.73 1.07 -14.26
CA SER A 120 14.51 0.07 -15.01
C SER A 120 13.80 -1.21 -15.41
N THR A 121 12.84 -1.65 -14.60
CA THR A 121 12.18 -2.95 -14.77
C THR A 121 10.68 -2.78 -14.68
N ALA A 122 9.94 -3.55 -15.49
CA ALA A 122 8.48 -3.56 -15.46
C ALA A 122 7.95 -3.79 -14.04
N VAL A 123 7.12 -2.85 -13.57
CA VAL A 123 6.59 -2.85 -12.21
C VAL A 123 5.09 -3.15 -12.21
N ASN A 124 4.67 -4.10 -11.36
CA ASN A 124 3.26 -4.35 -11.08
C ASN A 124 2.78 -3.44 -9.92
N LEU A 125 2.90 -2.12 -10.09
CA LEU A 125 2.26 -1.17 -9.19
C LEU A 125 0.76 -1.11 -9.46
N ILE A 126 0.02 -0.63 -8.47
CA ILE A 126 -1.40 -0.31 -8.58
C ILE A 126 -1.54 1.15 -8.12
N PRO A 127 -2.42 1.96 -8.75
CA PRO A 127 -2.76 3.28 -8.22
C PRO A 127 -3.12 3.20 -6.73
N GLY A 128 -2.64 4.17 -5.94
CA GLY A 128 -2.81 4.20 -4.49
C GLY A 128 -1.77 3.42 -3.68
N ASP A 129 -0.87 2.69 -4.32
CA ASP A 129 0.30 2.11 -3.62
C ASP A 129 1.20 3.22 -3.06
N GLU A 130 1.75 2.98 -1.87
CA GLU A 130 2.75 3.84 -1.26
C GLU A 130 4.15 3.32 -1.62
N ILE A 131 5.02 4.24 -2.01
CA ILE A 131 6.40 3.97 -2.37
C ILE A 131 7.33 4.87 -1.57
N VAL A 132 8.55 4.39 -1.34
CA VAL A 132 9.65 5.16 -0.75
C VAL A 132 10.73 5.29 -1.81
N LEU A 133 11.14 6.51 -2.10
CA LEU A 133 12.41 6.78 -2.75
C LEU A 133 13.48 6.80 -1.67
N HIS A 134 14.49 5.94 -1.81
CA HIS A 134 15.61 5.85 -0.89
C HIS A 134 16.90 6.04 -1.68
N ASP A 135 17.69 7.04 -1.29
CA ASP A 135 19.04 7.26 -1.83
C ASP A 135 20.08 6.55 -0.96
N ASP A 136 20.82 5.62 -1.55
CA ASP A 136 21.85 4.82 -0.86
C ASP A 136 23.07 5.64 -0.45
N LEU A 137 23.34 6.76 -1.14
CA LEU A 137 24.52 7.57 -0.90
C LEU A 137 24.30 8.59 0.22
N THR A 138 23.17 9.32 0.16
CA THR A 138 22.83 10.37 1.14
C THR A 138 22.05 9.83 2.33
N GLY A 139 21.28 8.75 2.14
CA GLY A 139 20.32 8.25 3.10
C GLY A 139 19.02 9.07 3.15
N ASP A 140 18.77 9.93 2.16
CA ASP A 140 17.54 10.69 2.06
C ASP A 140 16.38 9.77 1.63
N GLU A 141 15.22 9.97 2.25
CA GLU A 141 14.02 9.17 2.04
C GLU A 141 12.81 10.08 1.78
N GLU A 142 12.04 9.76 0.74
CA GLU A 142 10.79 10.47 0.42
C GLU A 142 9.65 9.46 0.18
N ILE A 143 8.52 9.67 0.87
CA ILE A 143 7.33 8.81 0.78
C ILE A 143 6.35 9.42 -0.21
N LEU A 144 5.99 8.67 -1.24
CA LEU A 144 5.11 9.10 -2.31
C LEU A 144 3.96 8.11 -2.50
N ILE A 145 2.85 8.60 -3.06
CA ILE A 145 1.69 7.77 -3.41
C ILE A 145 1.54 7.77 -4.93
N VAL A 146 1.45 6.57 -5.51
CA VAL A 146 1.23 6.36 -6.94
C VAL A 146 -0.15 6.89 -7.34
N ALA A 147 -0.20 7.88 -8.21
CA ALA A 147 -1.44 8.46 -8.71
C ALA A 147 -1.99 7.66 -9.91
N THR A 148 -1.23 7.60 -11.00
CA THR A 148 -1.63 6.87 -12.22
C THR A 148 -0.43 6.17 -12.86
N ILE A 149 -0.68 5.02 -13.48
CA ILE A 149 0.33 4.26 -14.20
C ILE A 149 0.18 4.58 -15.68
N VAL A 150 1.21 5.18 -16.28
CA VAL A 150 1.21 5.57 -17.69
C VAL A 150 1.56 4.36 -18.54
N ASP A 151 2.66 3.69 -18.18
CA ASP A 151 3.21 2.51 -18.84
C ASP A 151 3.75 1.51 -17.80
N GLN A 152 4.26 0.35 -18.22
CA GLN A 152 4.80 -0.67 -17.30
C GLN A 152 6.02 -0.20 -16.48
N ASN A 153 6.73 0.80 -16.98
CA ASN A 153 7.95 1.34 -16.38
C ASN A 153 7.79 2.77 -15.88
N THR A 154 6.70 3.45 -16.26
CA THR A 154 6.51 4.89 -16.00
C THR A 154 5.21 5.11 -15.27
N PHE A 155 5.28 5.79 -14.13
CA PHE A 155 4.10 6.15 -13.34
C PHE A 155 4.21 7.58 -12.84
N THR A 156 3.08 8.10 -12.39
CA THR A 156 2.97 9.45 -11.83
C THR A 156 2.65 9.40 -10.34
N THR A 157 3.15 10.36 -9.58
CA THR A 157 2.86 10.51 -8.16
C THR A 157 1.80 11.56 -7.90
N THR A 158 1.14 11.44 -6.75
CA THR A 158 0.08 12.38 -6.33
C THR A 158 0.66 13.72 -5.89
N THR A 159 1.84 13.67 -5.27
CA THR A 159 2.63 14.82 -4.84
C THR A 159 3.88 14.90 -5.68
N ASP A 160 4.29 16.13 -5.96
CA ASP A 160 5.56 16.43 -6.59
C ASP A 160 6.72 15.95 -5.71
N VAL A 161 7.79 15.46 -6.36
CA VAL A 161 9.00 15.01 -5.68
C VAL A 161 9.79 16.24 -5.25
N GLU A 162 9.99 16.45 -3.94
CA GLU A 162 10.73 17.60 -3.42
C GLU A 162 12.25 17.34 -3.43
N GLY A 163 12.67 16.09 -3.27
CA GLY A 163 14.06 15.68 -3.26
C GLY A 163 14.75 15.79 -4.63
N ILE A 164 16.08 15.91 -4.60
CA ILE A 164 16.94 15.80 -5.79
C ILE A 164 17.49 14.38 -5.80
N PHE A 165 17.05 13.58 -6.78
CA PHE A 165 17.44 12.18 -6.88
C PHE A 165 18.16 11.96 -8.22
N LEU A 166 19.49 11.85 -8.15
CA LEU A 166 20.37 11.58 -9.29
C LEU A 166 20.68 10.08 -9.41
N VAL A 167 20.46 9.49 -10.58
CA VAL A 167 20.61 8.05 -10.90
C VAL A 167 21.99 7.49 -10.49
N ASP A 168 23.05 8.28 -10.62
CA ASP A 168 24.42 7.88 -10.22
C ASP A 168 24.55 7.57 -8.71
N SER A 169 23.61 8.06 -7.89
CA SER A 169 23.58 7.84 -6.43
C SER A 169 23.01 6.46 -6.06
N GLY A 170 22.50 5.68 -7.02
CA GLY A 170 21.95 4.35 -6.77
C GLY A 170 20.59 4.39 -6.08
N ILE A 171 19.69 5.24 -6.54
CA ILE A 171 18.36 5.39 -5.92
C ILE A 171 17.51 4.16 -6.11
N ARG A 172 16.83 3.79 -5.03
CA ARG A 172 15.94 2.64 -4.96
C ARG A 172 14.52 3.08 -4.67
N ILE A 173 13.60 2.53 -5.43
CA ILE A 173 12.16 2.67 -5.25
C ILE A 173 11.68 1.43 -4.52
N ILE A 174 11.17 1.60 -3.32
CA ILE A 174 10.71 0.52 -2.45
C ILE A 174 9.20 0.64 -2.30
N ARG A 175 8.44 -0.39 -2.67
CA ARG A 175 7.00 -0.40 -2.42
C ARG A 175 6.72 -0.77 -0.97
N LEU A 176 5.93 0.03 -0.27
CA LEU A 176 5.48 -0.27 1.07
C LEU A 176 4.09 -0.89 1.03
N ARG A 177 3.94 -2.06 1.65
CA ARG A 177 2.64 -2.72 1.80
C ARG A 177 2.52 -3.43 3.14
N PHE A 178 1.33 -3.45 3.70
CA PHE A 178 1.03 -4.37 4.79
C PHE A 178 1.15 -5.83 4.34
N PRO A 179 1.60 -6.73 5.20
CA PRO A 179 1.79 -8.12 4.84
C PRO A 179 0.43 -8.77 4.48
N PRO A 180 0.32 -9.45 3.32
CA PRO A 180 -0.90 -10.18 2.99
C PRO A 180 -1.08 -11.33 3.99
N PRO A 181 -2.33 -11.66 4.42
CA PRO A 181 -3.62 -11.16 3.94
C PRO A 181 -4.25 -10.05 4.81
N LEU A 182 -3.46 -9.32 5.61
CA LEU A 182 -3.96 -8.40 6.65
C LEU A 182 -4.92 -7.33 6.10
N ASN A 183 -4.54 -6.73 4.97
CA ASN A 183 -5.33 -5.72 4.25
C ASN A 183 -6.73 -6.26 3.88
N GLN A 184 -6.81 -7.47 3.33
CA GLN A 184 -8.09 -8.09 2.97
C GLN A 184 -8.95 -8.42 4.18
N ILE A 185 -8.34 -8.86 5.29
CA ILE A 185 -9.06 -9.14 6.54
C ILE A 185 -9.66 -7.84 7.10
N SER A 186 -8.86 -6.77 7.16
CA SER A 186 -9.30 -5.43 7.61
C SER A 186 -10.45 -4.91 6.74
N ALA A 187 -10.30 -4.95 5.42
CA ALA A 187 -11.34 -4.52 4.50
C ALA A 187 -12.63 -5.34 4.67
N ARG A 188 -12.57 -6.67 4.85
CA ARG A 188 -13.76 -7.51 5.11
C ARG A 188 -14.46 -7.18 6.42
N TYR A 189 -13.72 -6.89 7.49
CA TYR A 189 -14.32 -6.45 8.75
C TYR A 189 -14.97 -5.07 8.62
N ALA A 190 -14.27 -4.11 8.05
CA ALA A 190 -14.78 -2.75 7.87
C ALA A 190 -16.07 -2.77 7.04
N THR A 191 -16.06 -3.47 5.92
CA THR A 191 -17.25 -3.64 5.06
C THR A 191 -18.40 -4.35 5.76
N SER A 192 -18.13 -5.35 6.61
CA SER A 192 -19.17 -6.01 7.40
C SER A 192 -19.88 -5.04 8.36
N PHE A 193 -19.15 -4.14 9.02
CA PHE A 193 -19.72 -3.16 9.94
C PHE A 193 -20.50 -2.07 9.22
N ILE A 194 -19.98 -1.61 8.07
CA ILE A 194 -20.68 -0.65 7.21
C ILE A 194 -22.00 -1.27 6.73
N TYR A 195 -21.97 -2.53 6.27
CA TYR A 195 -23.15 -3.19 5.75
C TYR A 195 -24.23 -3.39 6.83
N ASP A 196 -23.83 -3.87 8.02
CA ASP A 196 -24.73 -4.06 9.15
C ASP A 196 -25.41 -2.75 9.56
N LYS A 197 -24.71 -1.62 9.55
CA LYS A 197 -25.27 -0.33 9.95
C LYS A 197 -26.15 0.33 8.89
N TYR A 198 -25.70 0.37 7.64
CA TYR A 198 -26.32 1.19 6.59
C TYR A 198 -27.33 0.44 5.71
N PHE A 199 -27.25 -0.89 5.65
CA PHE A 199 -28.07 -1.70 4.74
C PHE A 199 -28.97 -2.69 5.48
N ALA A 200 -28.50 -3.33 6.55
CA ALA A 200 -29.35 -4.27 7.32
C ALA A 200 -30.56 -3.57 7.96
N ALA A 201 -30.41 -2.31 8.38
CA ALA A 201 -31.47 -1.50 8.97
C ALA A 201 -32.75 -1.41 8.10
N GLN A 202 -32.68 -1.70 6.80
CA GLN A 202 -33.83 -1.68 5.89
C GLN A 202 -34.61 -3.02 5.85
N ALA A 203 -33.96 -4.16 6.12
CA ALA A 203 -34.55 -5.48 5.97
C ALA A 203 -34.78 -6.21 7.31
N GLN A 204 -33.79 -6.18 8.21
CA GLN A 204 -33.87 -6.75 9.56
C GLN A 204 -33.01 -5.95 10.54
N PRO A 205 -33.56 -5.46 11.66
CA PRO A 205 -32.95 -4.40 12.47
C PRO A 205 -31.71 -4.79 13.31
N SER A 206 -30.96 -5.85 12.98
CA SER A 206 -29.82 -6.24 13.83
C SER A 206 -28.58 -6.79 13.13
N ILE A 207 -28.69 -7.65 12.11
CA ILE A 207 -27.51 -8.29 11.50
C ILE A 207 -27.84 -8.61 10.04
N SER A 208 -26.94 -8.26 9.11
CA SER A 208 -27.05 -8.73 7.72
C SER A 208 -26.42 -10.11 7.55
N ASP A 209 -27.03 -10.96 6.71
CA ASP A 209 -26.42 -12.24 6.33
C ASP A 209 -25.08 -12.02 5.62
N TYR A 210 -24.98 -10.99 4.77
CA TYR A 210 -23.75 -10.63 4.09
C TYR A 210 -22.61 -10.25 5.07
N GLY A 211 -22.88 -9.35 6.02
CA GLY A 211 -21.91 -8.94 7.03
C GLY A 211 -21.53 -10.08 7.98
N LYS A 212 -22.43 -11.03 8.22
CA LYS A 212 -22.13 -12.27 8.95
C LYS A 212 -21.14 -13.15 8.17
N GLU A 213 -21.37 -13.40 6.88
CA GLU A 213 -20.48 -14.20 6.05
C GLU A 213 -19.08 -13.57 5.91
N MET A 214 -18.99 -12.25 5.75
CA MET A 214 -17.69 -11.55 5.67
C MET A 214 -16.86 -11.70 6.95
N ARG A 215 -17.50 -11.63 8.12
CA ARG A 215 -16.83 -11.87 9.41
C ARG A 215 -16.38 -13.32 9.57
N ILE A 216 -17.17 -14.29 9.09
CA ILE A 216 -16.79 -15.71 9.13
C ILE A 216 -15.54 -15.95 8.28
N ILE A 217 -15.49 -15.40 7.06
CA ILE A 217 -14.32 -15.51 6.17
C ILE A 217 -13.09 -14.85 6.80
N ALA A 218 -13.24 -13.61 7.32
CA ALA A 218 -12.15 -12.88 7.95
C ALA A 218 -11.61 -13.60 9.20
N MET A 219 -12.48 -14.14 10.06
CA MET A 219 -12.10 -14.98 11.19
C MET A 219 -11.41 -16.28 10.74
N GLY A 220 -11.86 -16.89 9.65
CA GLY A 220 -11.20 -18.06 9.06
C GLY A 220 -9.75 -17.76 8.69
N GLN A 221 -9.49 -16.62 8.04
CA GLN A 221 -8.14 -16.19 7.67
C GLN A 221 -7.29 -15.84 8.90
N LEU A 222 -7.87 -15.22 9.93
CA LEU A 222 -7.16 -14.99 11.20
C LEU A 222 -6.80 -16.30 11.90
N ASN A 223 -7.69 -17.29 11.89
CA ASN A 223 -7.39 -18.62 12.46
C ASN A 223 -6.31 -19.36 11.65
N ASP A 224 -6.27 -19.18 10.33
CA ASP A 224 -5.18 -19.68 9.49
C ASP A 224 -3.83 -19.02 9.85
N ILE A 225 -3.82 -17.74 10.23
CA ILE A 225 -2.63 -17.07 10.77
C ILE A 225 -2.27 -17.62 12.16
N LEU A 226 -3.23 -17.70 13.07
CA LEU A 226 -3.00 -18.19 14.44
C LEU A 226 -2.57 -19.66 14.50
N SER A 227 -3.03 -20.48 13.57
CA SER A 227 -2.58 -21.87 13.44
C SER A 227 -1.20 -22.00 12.79
N GLY A 228 -0.62 -20.90 12.31
CA GLY A 228 0.67 -20.89 11.61
C GLY A 228 0.60 -21.42 10.18
N LYS A 229 -0.60 -21.66 9.63
CA LYS A 229 -0.78 -22.08 8.23
C LYS A 229 -0.44 -20.95 7.27
N ILE A 230 -0.72 -19.70 7.65
CA ILE A 230 -0.29 -18.50 6.95
C ILE A 230 0.70 -17.75 7.84
N LEU A 231 1.92 -17.54 7.35
CA LEU A 231 2.93 -16.76 8.05
C LEU A 231 2.89 -15.31 7.58
N VAL A 232 2.66 -14.39 8.52
CA VAL A 232 2.73 -12.95 8.27
C VAL A 232 4.19 -12.56 8.13
N LYS A 233 4.66 -12.40 6.89
CA LYS A 233 6.04 -12.00 6.60
C LYS A 233 6.32 -10.63 7.19
N CYS A 234 7.58 -10.40 7.60
CA CYS A 234 8.09 -9.13 8.13
C CYS A 234 7.48 -8.69 9.49
N ALA A 235 6.42 -9.33 9.97
CA ALA A 235 5.93 -9.11 11.32
C ALA A 235 6.79 -9.83 12.35
N ARG A 236 7.12 -9.13 13.44
CA ARG A 236 7.85 -9.74 14.56
C ARG A 236 6.93 -10.67 15.35
N ARG A 237 7.30 -11.94 15.47
CA ARG A 237 6.57 -12.92 16.30
C ARG A 237 7.00 -12.81 17.78
N ARG A 238 6.04 -12.94 18.69
CA ARG A 238 6.28 -13.13 20.14
C ARG A 238 6.60 -14.60 20.41
N GLY A 239 7.58 -14.86 21.27
CA GLY A 239 7.95 -16.22 21.68
C GLY A 239 8.97 -16.93 20.77
N GLY A 240 9.44 -16.30 19.69
CA GLY A 240 10.49 -16.84 18.81
C GLY A 240 11.89 -16.92 19.42
N MET A 241 12.07 -16.55 20.70
CA MET A 241 13.36 -16.72 21.41
C MET A 241 13.78 -18.18 21.57
N PHE A 242 12.85 -19.13 21.39
CA PHE A 242 13.13 -20.57 21.42
C PHE A 242 13.02 -21.21 20.03
N ASP A 243 12.75 -20.44 18.98
CA ASP A 243 12.77 -20.97 17.62
C ASP A 243 14.22 -21.22 17.20
N ASN A 244 14.44 -22.38 16.58
CA ASN A 244 15.75 -22.76 16.09
C ASN A 244 16.00 -22.03 14.76
N PRO A 245 16.93 -21.07 14.69
CA PRO A 245 17.17 -20.26 13.49
C PRO A 245 17.60 -21.11 12.29
N TRP A 246 18.14 -22.31 12.52
CA TRP A 246 18.56 -23.23 11.47
C TRP A 246 17.40 -23.95 10.78
N LEU A 247 16.32 -24.24 11.51
CA LEU A 247 15.09 -24.79 10.93
C LEU A 247 14.27 -23.71 10.22
N ASP A 248 14.29 -22.48 10.73
CA ASP A 248 13.55 -21.34 10.16
C ASP A 248 14.14 -20.80 8.84
N SER A 249 15.46 -20.96 8.64
CA SER A 249 16.12 -20.57 7.37
C SER A 249 15.57 -21.34 6.15
N ALA A 250 15.06 -22.55 6.34
CA ALA A 250 14.46 -23.36 5.29
C ALA A 250 13.02 -22.95 4.93
N TYR A 251 12.32 -22.26 5.83
CA TYR A 251 10.92 -21.83 5.65
C TYR A 251 10.78 -20.36 5.26
N GLY A 252 11.89 -19.61 5.08
CA GLY A 252 11.86 -18.21 4.65
C GLY A 252 11.19 -17.26 5.64
N ALA A 253 11.05 -17.67 6.90
CA ALA A 253 10.36 -16.92 7.96
C ALA A 253 11.22 -15.78 8.53
N ALA A 254 12.55 -15.87 8.40
CA ALA A 254 13.48 -14.83 8.78
C ALA A 254 14.04 -14.17 7.52
N ALA A 255 13.59 -12.94 7.21
CA ALA A 255 14.52 -12.00 6.60
C ALA A 255 15.67 -11.82 7.60
N PRO A 256 16.94 -11.86 7.17
CA PRO A 256 18.07 -11.77 8.08
C PRO A 256 18.02 -10.44 8.81
N TRP A 257 17.50 -10.45 10.04
CA TRP A 257 17.62 -9.32 10.92
C TRP A 257 19.07 -9.32 11.40
N ASN A 258 19.89 -8.43 10.83
CA ASN A 258 21.33 -8.25 11.10
C ASN A 258 21.66 -7.84 12.56
N GLY A 259 20.72 -7.96 13.51
CA GLY A 259 20.94 -7.68 14.93
C GLY A 259 21.59 -8.82 15.72
N PHE A 260 21.63 -10.03 15.16
CA PHE A 260 22.43 -11.13 15.71
C PHE A 260 23.61 -11.42 14.79
N ASP A 261 24.61 -10.54 14.85
CA ASP A 261 25.94 -10.85 14.34
C ASP A 261 26.51 -12.03 15.14
N THR A 262 26.31 -13.24 14.63
CA THR A 262 26.88 -14.46 15.18
C THR A 262 28.35 -14.63 14.79
N THR A 263 28.90 -13.79 13.90
CA THR A 263 30.31 -13.88 13.51
C THR A 263 31.25 -13.43 14.62
N SER A 264 30.75 -12.66 15.59
CA SER A 264 31.52 -12.24 16.78
C SER A 264 31.49 -13.25 17.94
N ARG A 265 30.64 -14.28 17.88
CA ARG A 265 30.63 -15.36 18.88
C ARG A 265 31.59 -16.47 18.45
N ASP A 266 32.83 -16.37 18.93
CA ASP A 266 33.84 -17.42 18.85
C ASP A 266 33.34 -18.70 19.57
N MET A 267 32.76 -19.61 18.79
CA MET A 267 32.24 -20.91 19.24
C MET A 267 33.37 -21.92 19.56
N SER A 268 34.65 -21.53 19.46
CA SER A 268 35.79 -22.41 19.79
C SER A 268 36.07 -22.50 21.29
N LYS A 269 35.43 -21.68 22.12
CA LYS A 269 35.60 -21.71 23.57
C LYS A 269 34.44 -22.45 24.24
N PRO A 270 34.68 -23.63 24.84
CA PRO A 270 33.70 -24.23 25.74
C PRO A 270 33.52 -23.30 26.96
N GLN A 271 32.27 -23.02 27.30
CA GLN A 271 31.90 -22.40 28.58
C GLN A 271 32.15 -23.36 29.75
#